data_AF-A0A7S3EW73-F1
#
_entry.id   AF-A0A7S3EW73-F1
#
_cell.length_a   1.000
_cell.length_b   1.000
_cell.length_c   1.000
_cell.angle_alpha   90.00
_cell.angle_beta   90.00
_cell.angle_gamma   90.00
#
_symmetry.space_group_name_H-M   'P 1'
#
loop_
_entity.id
_entity.type
_entity.pdbx_description
1 polymer ?
#
loop_
_entity_poly.entity_id
_entity_poly.type
_entity_poly.pdbx_seq_one_letter_code
_entity_poly.pdbx_strand_id
1 'polypeptide(L)'
;GIAGFADLDSSSSTLQAFFYVYLLFGFLWTYGFIDSVGWTALSSTVCHWYFFRQDADAQTRAPLLRSLWRVLRYHMGTIAAGSLIIAIIRLVRIGLMVLDRATQRWQQGNLLLRLAFKCIACGLWCLQKTVQFITNYAFIYVAMQGSSFCPACFHTFNLIAKYPLQLSINTFVRTILSLIQLIAIPITCAWSANYYLYKYGNEEPIYATCLVLLASFLIANACATVFSCVIDSLFVCCVRDIDEYKCTWMSDRLKLAFGFDKKAKKKRAKKLKGEAAGGGEEQEAAPIKAEPTPHPEG
;
A
#
# COMPACT_ATOMS: atom_id res chain seq x y z
N GLY A 1 -13.98 55.26 12.44
CA GLY A 1 -14.20 54.84 11.04
C GLY A 1 -13.16 53.85 10.56
N ILE A 2 -11.87 54.22 10.59
CA ILE A 2 -10.76 53.44 10.02
C ILE A 2 -10.29 52.24 10.87
N ALA A 3 -10.32 52.34 12.22
CA ALA A 3 -9.95 51.22 13.09
C ALA A 3 -10.91 50.02 12.97
N GLY A 4 -12.23 50.29 12.95
CA GLY A 4 -13.24 49.23 12.80
C GLY A 4 -13.22 48.53 11.44
N PHE A 5 -12.77 49.21 10.37
CA PHE A 5 -12.65 48.60 9.04
C PHE A 5 -11.41 47.70 8.93
N ALA A 6 -10.30 48.09 9.58
CA ALA A 6 -9.08 47.26 9.67
C ALA A 6 -9.30 46.00 10.54
N ASP A 7 -10.07 46.11 11.63
CA ASP A 7 -10.45 44.94 12.45
C ASP A 7 -11.39 43.99 11.70
N LEU A 8 -12.32 44.51 10.89
CA LEU A 8 -13.18 43.68 10.03
C LEU A 8 -12.39 42.97 8.93
N ASP A 9 -11.41 43.63 8.31
CA ASP A 9 -10.57 43.03 7.26
C ASP A 9 -9.59 42.00 7.84
N SER A 10 -9.02 42.27 9.03
CA SER A 10 -8.23 41.32 9.82
C SER A 10 -9.03 40.09 10.24
N SER A 11 -10.25 40.31 10.74
CA SER A 11 -11.17 39.23 11.15
C SER A 11 -11.61 38.39 9.96
N SER A 12 -11.95 39.02 8.83
CA SER A 12 -12.29 38.36 7.56
C SER A 12 -11.14 37.50 7.04
N SER A 13 -9.91 38.05 7.01
CA SER A 13 -8.70 37.33 6.60
C SER A 13 -8.39 36.13 7.49
N THR A 14 -8.58 36.30 8.80
CA THR A 14 -8.37 35.24 9.79
C THR A 14 -9.41 34.12 9.63
N LEU A 15 -10.68 34.48 9.45
CA LEU A 15 -11.78 33.53 9.23
C LEU A 15 -11.62 32.76 7.91
N GLN A 16 -11.16 33.42 6.84
CA GLN A 16 -10.82 32.78 5.58
C GLN A 16 -9.69 31.75 5.74
N ALA A 17 -8.63 32.08 6.49
CA ALA A 17 -7.53 31.16 6.76
C ALA A 17 -7.99 29.91 7.51
N PHE A 18 -8.84 30.07 8.55
CA PHE A 18 -9.42 28.94 9.26
C PHE A 18 -10.27 28.04 8.35
N PHE A 19 -11.07 28.64 7.46
CA PHE A 19 -11.88 27.89 6.50
C PHE A 19 -11.02 27.07 5.54
N TYR A 20 -9.96 27.65 4.97
CA TYR A 20 -9.05 26.92 4.08
C TYR A 20 -8.32 25.77 4.80
N VAL A 21 -7.87 25.98 6.04
CA VAL A 21 -7.23 24.92 6.83
C VAL A 21 -8.22 23.79 7.15
N TYR A 22 -9.46 24.13 7.52
CA TYR A 22 -10.52 23.15 7.77
C TYR A 22 -10.84 22.32 6.52
N LEU A 23 -11.03 22.97 5.36
CA LEU A 23 -11.28 22.28 4.09
C LEU A 23 -10.10 21.40 3.67
N LEU A 24 -8.87 21.90 3.80
CA LEU A 24 -7.66 21.14 3.48
C LEU A 24 -7.54 19.91 4.39
N PHE A 25 -7.77 20.06 5.68
CA PHE A 25 -7.75 18.96 6.64
C PHE A 25 -8.84 17.93 6.32
N GLY A 26 -10.08 18.38 6.09
CA GLY A 26 -11.20 17.54 5.70
C GLY A 26 -10.90 16.76 4.41
N PHE A 27 -10.32 17.40 3.41
CA PHE A 27 -9.91 16.76 2.16
C PHE A 27 -8.80 15.70 2.40
N LEU A 28 -7.74 16.05 3.14
CA LEU A 28 -6.64 15.13 3.44
C LEU A 28 -7.11 13.90 4.22
N TRP A 29 -7.98 14.09 5.20
CA TRP A 29 -8.54 13.01 6.00
C TRP A 29 -9.48 12.13 5.20
N THR A 30 -10.41 12.73 4.45
CA THR A 30 -11.36 11.97 3.60
C THR A 30 -10.64 11.17 2.53
N TYR A 31 -9.65 11.77 1.85
CA TYR A 31 -8.81 11.08 0.88
C TYR A 31 -8.06 9.91 1.53
N GLY A 32 -7.41 10.15 2.67
CA GLY A 32 -6.69 9.10 3.40
C GLY A 32 -7.61 7.99 3.91
N PHE A 33 -8.82 8.33 4.32
CA PHE A 33 -9.83 7.38 4.77
C PHE A 33 -10.29 6.46 3.62
N ILE A 34 -10.65 7.03 2.46
CA ILE A 34 -11.08 6.26 1.29
C ILE A 34 -9.95 5.32 0.81
N ASP A 35 -8.72 5.83 0.74
CA ASP A 35 -7.53 5.05 0.39
C ASP A 35 -7.33 3.87 1.36
N SER A 36 -7.48 4.13 2.67
CA SER A 36 -7.33 3.11 3.72
C SER A 36 -8.45 2.07 3.71
N VAL A 37 -9.70 2.46 3.38
CA VAL A 37 -10.81 1.51 3.18
C VAL A 37 -10.51 0.58 2.02
N GLY A 38 -10.05 1.12 0.88
CA GLY A 38 -9.66 0.32 -0.29
C GLY A 38 -8.52 -0.65 0.04
N TRP A 39 -7.47 -0.17 0.71
CA TRP A 39 -6.35 -0.99 1.17
C TRP A 39 -6.81 -2.14 2.08
N THR A 40 -7.66 -1.84 3.05
CA THR A 40 -8.16 -2.84 4.02
C THR A 40 -9.10 -3.86 3.36
N ALA A 41 -9.92 -3.44 2.41
CA ALA A 41 -10.82 -4.34 1.67
C ALA A 41 -10.04 -5.30 0.74
N LEU A 42 -9.00 -4.79 0.07
CA LEU A 42 -8.09 -5.61 -0.74
C LEU A 42 -7.33 -6.61 0.13
N SER A 43 -6.75 -6.15 1.24
CA SER A 43 -6.01 -7.03 2.15
C SER A 43 -6.92 -8.10 2.76
N SER A 44 -8.13 -7.75 3.19
CA SER A 44 -9.13 -8.71 3.69
C SER A 44 -9.45 -9.79 2.66
N THR A 45 -9.60 -9.41 1.40
CA THR A 45 -9.86 -10.35 0.30
C THR A 45 -8.69 -11.33 0.11
N VAL A 46 -7.46 -10.83 0.14
CA VAL A 46 -6.24 -11.66 0.01
C VAL A 46 -6.11 -12.60 1.20
N CYS A 47 -6.35 -12.12 2.41
CA CYS A 47 -6.33 -12.92 3.63
C CYS A 47 -7.36 -14.04 3.57
N HIS A 48 -8.59 -13.71 3.18
CA HIS A 48 -9.66 -14.68 3.02
C HIS A 48 -9.30 -15.73 1.98
N TRP A 49 -8.77 -15.33 0.82
CA TRP A 49 -8.29 -16.28 -0.18
C TRP A 49 -7.15 -17.15 0.34
N TYR A 50 -6.20 -16.59 1.09
CA TYR A 50 -5.04 -17.34 1.60
C TYR A 50 -5.46 -18.49 2.54
N PHE A 51 -6.33 -18.21 3.51
CA PHE A 51 -6.74 -19.18 4.53
C PHE A 51 -7.93 -20.06 4.11
N PHE A 52 -8.83 -19.57 3.25
CA PHE A 52 -10.08 -20.28 2.91
C PHE A 52 -10.14 -20.78 1.45
N ARG A 53 -9.05 -20.72 0.67
CA ARG A 53 -9.06 -21.21 -0.74
C ARG A 53 -9.46 -22.68 -0.92
N GLN A 54 -9.27 -23.52 0.11
CA GLN A 54 -9.58 -24.95 0.05
C GLN A 54 -11.03 -25.26 0.46
N ASP A 55 -11.73 -24.27 1.02
CA ASP A 55 -13.11 -24.40 1.47
C ASP A 55 -14.04 -24.00 0.31
N ALA A 56 -14.79 -24.97 -0.21
CA ALA A 56 -15.70 -24.77 -1.34
C ALA A 56 -16.87 -23.85 -0.97
N ASP A 57 -17.33 -23.90 0.28
CA ASP A 57 -18.48 -23.12 0.75
C ASP A 57 -18.11 -21.66 1.03
N ALA A 58 -16.83 -21.38 1.28
CA ALA A 58 -16.29 -20.04 1.43
C ALA A 58 -16.09 -19.31 0.10
N GLN A 59 -16.19 -20.00 -1.05
CA GLN A 59 -16.02 -19.37 -2.36
C GLN A 59 -17.21 -18.47 -2.71
N THR A 60 -16.91 -17.26 -3.17
CA THR A 60 -17.93 -16.28 -3.58
C THR A 60 -17.59 -15.73 -4.96
N ARG A 61 -18.61 -15.42 -5.76
CA ARG A 61 -18.46 -14.80 -7.09
C ARG A 61 -17.94 -13.37 -7.02
N ALA A 62 -18.13 -12.68 -5.90
CA ALA A 62 -17.72 -11.29 -5.71
C ALA A 62 -16.97 -11.10 -4.38
N PRO A 63 -15.74 -11.66 -4.26
CA PRO A 63 -15.00 -11.66 -3.00
C PRO A 63 -14.64 -10.24 -2.54
N LEU A 64 -14.29 -9.35 -3.48
CA LEU A 64 -13.95 -7.97 -3.15
C LEU A 64 -15.13 -7.18 -2.59
N LEU A 65 -16.32 -7.32 -3.18
CA LEU A 65 -17.53 -6.62 -2.70
C LEU A 65 -17.94 -7.11 -1.31
N ARG A 66 -17.85 -8.43 -1.06
CA ARG A 66 -18.12 -9.00 0.26
C ARG A 66 -17.13 -8.52 1.31
N SER A 67 -15.84 -8.46 0.98
CA SER A 67 -14.80 -7.91 1.87
C SER A 67 -15.01 -6.42 2.12
N LEU A 68 -15.33 -5.65 1.08
CA LEU A 68 -15.63 -4.22 1.21
C LEU A 68 -16.82 -3.98 2.14
N TRP A 69 -17.90 -4.74 1.98
CA TRP A 69 -19.06 -4.66 2.87
C TRP A 69 -18.70 -4.97 4.32
N ARG A 70 -17.89 -6.01 4.57
CA ARG A 70 -17.39 -6.36 5.90
C ARG A 70 -16.56 -5.23 6.52
N VAL A 71 -15.64 -4.66 5.74
CA VAL A 71 -14.79 -3.54 6.17
C VAL A 71 -15.62 -2.32 6.53
N LEU A 72 -16.62 -1.98 5.71
CA LEU A 72 -17.55 -0.88 5.98
C LEU A 72 -18.43 -1.17 7.21
N ARG A 73 -18.86 -2.42 7.42
CA ARG A 73 -19.75 -2.74 8.54
C ARG A 73 -19.03 -2.79 9.89
N TYR A 74 -17.79 -3.27 9.93
CA TYR A 74 -17.09 -3.64 11.18
C TYR A 74 -15.79 -2.86 11.45
N HIS A 75 -15.10 -2.32 10.44
CA HIS A 75 -13.75 -1.78 10.61
C HIS A 75 -13.63 -0.27 10.36
N MET A 76 -14.72 0.44 10.05
CA MET A 76 -14.69 1.88 9.76
C MET A 76 -14.07 2.72 10.88
N GLY A 77 -14.35 2.42 12.15
CA GLY A 77 -13.80 3.19 13.28
C GLY A 77 -12.28 3.11 13.38
N THR A 78 -11.73 1.90 13.31
CA THR A 78 -10.28 1.65 13.30
C THR A 78 -9.60 2.30 12.10
N ILE A 79 -10.22 2.22 10.93
CA ILE A 79 -9.69 2.82 9.69
C ILE A 79 -9.71 4.35 9.76
N ALA A 80 -10.80 4.93 10.27
CA ALA A 80 -10.94 6.37 10.48
C ALA A 80 -9.89 6.91 11.46
N ALA A 81 -9.63 6.19 12.56
CA ALA A 81 -8.59 6.56 13.51
C ALA A 81 -7.19 6.53 12.91
N GLY A 82 -6.84 5.46 12.18
CA GLY A 82 -5.53 5.35 11.52
C GLY A 82 -5.33 6.42 10.42
N SER A 83 -6.35 6.66 9.61
CA SER A 83 -6.29 7.68 8.55
C SER A 83 -6.22 9.11 9.11
N LEU A 84 -6.85 9.37 10.26
CA LEU A 84 -6.80 10.64 10.97
C LEU A 84 -5.38 10.98 11.43
N ILE A 85 -4.66 10.01 12.01
CA ILE A 85 -3.26 10.20 12.45
C ILE A 85 -2.38 10.57 11.25
N ILE A 86 -2.52 9.87 10.13
CA ILE A 86 -1.79 10.19 8.89
C ILE A 86 -2.15 11.60 8.39
N ALA A 87 -3.43 11.98 8.43
CA ALA A 87 -3.89 13.29 7.98
C ALA A 87 -3.32 14.43 8.83
N ILE A 88 -3.26 14.27 10.15
CA ILE A 88 -2.64 15.25 11.07
C ILE A 88 -1.16 15.45 10.72
N ILE A 89 -0.40 14.36 10.53
CA ILE A 89 1.04 14.47 10.19
C ILE A 89 1.21 15.15 8.81
N ARG A 90 0.35 14.83 7.84
CA ARG A 90 0.34 15.50 6.52
C ARG A 90 0.06 16.99 6.65
N LEU A 91 -0.91 17.37 7.49
CA LEU A 91 -1.25 18.78 7.74
C LEU A 91 -0.06 19.52 8.36
N VAL A 92 0.59 18.95 9.38
CA VAL A 92 1.78 19.54 10.02
C VAL A 92 2.92 19.72 9.01
N ARG A 93 3.14 18.74 8.12
CA ARG A 93 4.17 18.85 7.07
C ARG A 93 3.85 19.94 6.04
N ILE A 94 2.58 20.08 5.64
CA ILE A 94 2.15 21.17 4.75
C ILE A 94 2.34 22.51 5.44
N GLY A 95 1.98 22.61 6.73
CA GLY A 95 2.23 23.80 7.56
C GLY A 95 3.71 24.19 7.56
N LEU A 96 4.62 23.23 7.76
CA LEU A 96 6.06 23.49 7.69
C LEU A 96 6.49 23.99 6.29
N MET A 97 5.96 23.41 5.21
CA MET A 97 6.27 23.87 3.85
C MET A 97 5.79 25.30 3.60
N VAL A 98 4.64 25.68 4.15
CA VAL A 98 4.13 27.06 4.08
C VAL A 98 5.03 28.00 4.87
N LEU A 99 5.44 27.62 6.09
CA LEU A 99 6.40 28.42 6.88
C LEU A 99 7.76 28.57 6.18
N ASP A 100 8.27 27.50 5.57
CA ASP A 100 9.52 27.51 4.82
C ASP A 100 9.46 28.52 3.67
N ARG A 101 8.33 28.56 2.93
CA ARG A 101 8.08 29.54 1.87
C ARG A 101 7.93 30.97 2.39
N ALA A 102 7.22 31.16 3.50
CA ALA A 102 7.01 32.48 4.09
C ALA A 102 8.30 33.09 4.65
N THR A 103 9.23 32.26 5.16
CA THR A 103 10.46 32.72 5.82
C THR A 103 11.68 32.78 4.89
N GLN A 104 11.52 32.58 3.58
CA GLN A 104 12.65 32.52 2.63
C GLN A 104 13.57 33.73 2.67
N ARG A 105 13.01 34.95 2.86
CA ARG A 105 13.81 36.19 2.95
C ARG A 105 14.80 36.16 4.12
N TRP A 106 14.37 35.64 5.26
CA TRP A 106 15.20 35.54 6.47
C TRP A 106 16.20 34.37 6.39
N GLN A 107 15.84 33.30 5.70
CA GLN A 107 16.71 32.15 5.48
C GLN A 107 17.89 32.44 4.53
N GLN A 108 17.77 33.43 3.64
CA GLN A 108 18.87 33.85 2.76
C GLN A 108 20.04 34.48 3.53
N GLY A 109 19.74 35.16 4.66
CA GLY A 109 20.77 35.74 5.53
C GLY A 109 21.38 34.76 6.54
N ASN A 110 20.69 33.66 6.87
CA ASN A 110 21.06 32.76 7.96
C ASN A 110 21.11 31.30 7.51
N LEU A 111 22.31 30.80 7.20
CA LEU A 111 22.54 29.40 6.81
C LEU A 111 22.02 28.40 7.85
N LEU A 112 22.17 28.71 9.14
CA LEU A 112 21.73 27.86 10.25
C LEU A 112 20.20 27.68 10.27
N LEU A 113 19.46 28.76 10.00
CA LEU A 113 18.00 28.73 9.90
C LEU A 113 17.55 27.87 8.71
N ARG A 114 18.20 28.05 7.55
CA ARG A 114 17.95 27.24 6.35
C ARG A 114 18.21 25.75 6.60
N LEU A 115 19.31 25.41 7.29
CA LEU A 115 19.63 24.03 7.66
C LEU A 115 18.58 23.44 8.62
N ALA A 116 18.16 24.19 9.63
CA ALA A 116 17.14 23.75 10.59
C ALA A 116 15.81 23.40 9.90
N PHE A 117 15.31 24.25 8.99
CA PHE A 117 14.09 23.96 8.21
C PHE A 117 14.23 22.70 7.36
N LYS A 118 15.41 22.47 6.75
CA LYS A 118 15.67 21.24 5.98
C LYS A 118 15.69 19.99 6.88
N CYS A 119 16.31 20.07 8.05
CA CYS A 119 16.32 18.97 9.02
C CYS A 119 14.92 18.62 9.54
N ILE A 120 14.11 19.62 9.91
CA ILE A 120 12.73 19.40 10.37
C ILE A 120 11.87 18.85 9.24
N ALA A 121 12.01 19.38 8.02
CA ALA A 121 11.28 18.88 6.85
C ALA A 121 11.60 17.42 6.54
N CYS A 122 12.88 17.04 6.65
CA CYS A 122 13.33 15.65 6.53
C CYS A 122 12.74 14.77 7.64
N GLY A 123 12.82 15.22 8.90
CA GLY A 123 12.26 14.50 10.05
C GLY A 123 10.76 14.23 9.92
N LEU A 124 9.97 15.24 9.53
CA LEU A 124 8.53 15.08 9.30
C LEU A 124 8.21 14.21 8.08
N TRP A 125 9.05 14.25 7.04
CA TRP A 125 8.91 13.36 5.89
C TRP A 125 9.13 11.90 6.31
N CYS A 126 10.19 11.62 7.07
CA CYS A 126 10.46 10.29 7.63
C CYS A 126 9.34 9.83 8.54
N LEU A 127 8.88 10.69 9.46
CA LEU A 127 7.77 10.37 10.37
C LEU A 127 6.49 10.01 9.58
N GLN A 128 6.12 10.84 8.60
CA GLN A 128 4.95 10.58 7.76
C GLN A 128 5.06 9.23 7.06
N LYS A 129 6.23 8.92 6.49
CA LYS A 129 6.44 7.66 5.76
C LYS A 129 6.42 6.45 6.69
N THR A 130 7.05 6.54 7.86
CA THR A 130 7.07 5.46 8.85
C THR A 130 5.68 5.19 9.41
N VAL A 131 4.93 6.24 9.79
CA VAL A 131 3.57 6.08 10.30
C VAL A 131 2.65 5.51 9.23
N GLN A 132 2.74 5.97 7.98
CA GLN A 132 1.97 5.41 6.88
C GLN A 132 2.31 3.94 6.63
N PHE A 133 3.59 3.58 6.68
CA PHE A 133 4.05 2.21 6.53
C PHE A 133 3.46 1.30 7.63
N ILE A 134 3.63 1.67 8.89
CA ILE A 134 3.09 0.88 10.02
C ILE A 134 1.58 0.78 9.95
N THR A 135 0.89 1.86 9.60
CA THR A 135 -0.57 1.91 9.49
C THR A 135 -1.09 0.97 8.40
N ASN A 136 -0.44 0.91 7.24
CA ASN A 136 -0.83 0.02 6.15
C ASN A 136 -0.72 -1.46 6.55
N TYR A 137 0.34 -1.83 7.28
CA TYR A 137 0.51 -3.19 7.80
C TYR A 137 -0.47 -3.49 8.95
N ALA A 138 -0.74 -2.50 9.81
CA ALA A 138 -1.75 -2.63 10.85
C ALA A 138 -3.14 -2.88 10.25
N PHE A 139 -3.51 -2.21 9.16
CA PHE A 139 -4.77 -2.47 8.47
C PHE A 139 -4.86 -3.89 7.88
N ILE A 140 -3.73 -4.49 7.50
CA ILE A 140 -3.72 -5.91 7.10
C ILE A 140 -4.04 -6.79 8.31
N TYR A 141 -3.49 -6.52 9.50
CA TYR A 141 -3.85 -7.24 10.74
C TYR A 141 -5.32 -7.04 11.12
N VAL A 142 -5.85 -5.80 11.04
CA VAL A 142 -7.26 -5.48 11.30
C VAL A 142 -8.16 -6.29 10.35
N ALA A 143 -7.83 -6.31 9.06
CA ALA A 143 -8.58 -7.07 8.05
C ALA A 143 -8.60 -8.59 8.29
N MET A 144 -7.67 -9.10 9.10
CA MET A 144 -7.35 -10.52 9.23
C MET A 144 -7.70 -11.11 10.59
N GLN A 145 -7.83 -10.28 11.63
CA GLN A 145 -8.17 -10.66 13.01
C GLN A 145 -9.32 -9.82 13.59
N GLY A 146 -9.77 -8.77 12.90
CA GLY A 146 -10.79 -7.86 13.43
C GLY A 146 -10.35 -7.02 14.62
N SER A 147 -9.04 -6.88 14.87
CA SER A 147 -8.50 -6.14 16.01
C SER A 147 -8.66 -4.61 15.89
N SER A 148 -8.57 -3.91 17.01
CA SER A 148 -8.54 -2.44 17.04
C SER A 148 -7.18 -1.91 16.56
N PHE A 149 -7.10 -0.60 16.27
CA PHE A 149 -5.92 0.03 15.66
C PHE A 149 -4.62 -0.22 16.46
N CYS A 150 -4.63 0.04 17.77
CA CYS A 150 -3.42 0.00 18.59
C CYS A 150 -2.82 -1.41 18.71
N PRO A 151 -3.59 -2.47 19.03
CA PRO A 151 -3.09 -3.85 18.98
C PRO A 151 -2.54 -4.23 17.60
N ALA A 152 -3.22 -3.84 16.51
CA ALA A 152 -2.75 -4.12 15.16
C ALA A 152 -1.39 -3.44 14.84
N CYS A 153 -1.18 -2.22 15.33
CA CYS A 153 0.13 -1.56 15.27
C CYS A 153 1.19 -2.33 16.07
N PHE A 154 0.85 -2.82 17.27
CA PHE A 154 1.79 -3.61 18.08
C PHE A 154 2.20 -4.92 17.38
N HIS A 155 1.25 -5.64 16.77
CA HIS A 155 1.54 -6.81 15.95
C HIS A 155 2.45 -6.47 14.77
N THR A 156 2.22 -5.31 14.13
CA THR A 156 3.07 -4.82 13.04
C THR A 156 4.51 -4.56 13.51
N PHE A 157 4.70 -3.92 14.66
CA PHE A 157 6.04 -3.70 15.22
C PHE A 157 6.76 -5.01 15.52
N ASN A 158 6.05 -5.98 16.11
CA ASN A 158 6.61 -7.30 16.40
C ASN A 158 7.02 -8.03 15.10
N LEU A 159 6.19 -7.96 14.05
CA LEU A 159 6.51 -8.52 12.74
C LEU A 159 7.77 -7.89 12.14
N ILE A 160 7.91 -6.56 12.19
CA ILE A 160 9.10 -5.86 11.69
C ILE A 160 10.35 -6.29 12.45
N ALA A 161 10.25 -6.42 13.78
CA ALA A 161 11.38 -6.82 14.63
C ALA A 161 11.79 -8.28 14.42
N LYS A 162 10.82 -9.17 14.20
CA LYS A 162 11.05 -10.62 14.10
C LYS A 162 11.49 -11.05 12.70
N TYR A 163 11.02 -10.38 11.65
CA TYR A 163 11.29 -10.75 10.25
C TYR A 163 11.80 -9.58 9.38
N PRO A 164 12.88 -8.87 9.76
CA PRO A 164 13.36 -7.70 9.03
C PRO A 164 13.92 -8.06 7.64
N LEU A 165 14.57 -9.22 7.50
CA LEU A 165 15.14 -9.66 6.22
C LEU A 165 14.04 -9.95 5.19
N GLN A 166 13.00 -10.69 5.60
CA GLN A 166 11.88 -11.03 4.73
C GLN A 166 11.05 -9.79 4.38
N LEU A 167 10.89 -8.87 5.32
CA LEU A 167 10.27 -7.56 5.06
C LEU A 167 11.07 -6.75 4.03
N SER A 168 12.40 -6.78 4.09
CA SER A 168 13.26 -6.13 3.10
C SER A 168 13.09 -6.76 1.71
N ILE A 169 13.03 -8.09 1.62
CA ILE A 169 12.78 -8.80 0.36
C ILE A 169 11.40 -8.42 -0.19
N ASN A 170 10.38 -8.42 0.66
CA ASN A 170 9.02 -8.02 0.29
C ASN A 170 8.98 -6.58 -0.27
N THR A 171 9.63 -5.65 0.42
CA THR A 171 9.74 -4.24 0.00
C THR A 171 10.49 -4.11 -1.34
N PHE A 172 11.55 -4.90 -1.54
CA PHE A 172 12.30 -4.92 -2.79
C PHE A 172 11.45 -5.43 -3.96
N VAL A 173 10.76 -6.55 -3.79
CA VAL A 173 9.87 -7.14 -4.80
C VAL A 173 8.75 -6.17 -5.16
N ARG A 174 8.08 -5.59 -4.16
CA ARG A 174 7.06 -4.54 -4.34
C ARG A 174 7.59 -3.38 -5.17
N THR A 175 8.80 -2.91 -4.87
CA THR A 175 9.42 -1.78 -5.57
C THR A 175 9.70 -2.12 -7.03
N ILE A 176 10.36 -3.24 -7.31
CA ILE A 176 10.68 -3.66 -8.69
C ILE A 176 9.41 -3.87 -9.52
N LEU A 177 8.39 -4.54 -8.97
CA LEU A 177 7.14 -4.77 -9.68
C LEU A 177 6.40 -3.46 -9.97
N SER A 178 6.40 -2.51 -9.03
CA SER A 178 5.83 -1.18 -9.27
C SER A 178 6.58 -0.46 -10.38
N LEU A 179 7.92 -0.46 -10.37
CA LEU A 179 8.73 0.23 -11.37
C LEU A 179 8.50 -0.35 -12.77
N ILE A 180 8.45 -1.67 -12.90
CA ILE A 180 8.16 -2.33 -14.18
C ILE A 180 6.80 -1.89 -14.71
N GLN A 181 5.76 -1.89 -13.89
CA GLN A 181 4.41 -1.50 -14.32
C GLN A 181 4.31 -0.02 -14.68
N LEU A 182 4.89 0.87 -13.87
CA LEU A 182 4.86 2.32 -14.10
C LEU A 182 5.66 2.75 -15.35
N ILE A 183 6.64 1.97 -15.79
CA ILE A 183 7.44 2.26 -16.98
C ILE A 183 6.87 1.54 -18.21
N ALA A 184 6.63 0.23 -18.12
CA ALA A 184 6.26 -0.58 -19.28
C ALA A 184 4.87 -0.20 -19.82
N ILE A 185 3.86 -0.07 -18.96
CA ILE A 185 2.48 0.18 -19.40
C ILE A 185 2.37 1.52 -20.13
N PRO A 186 2.84 2.65 -19.57
CA PRO A 186 2.65 3.94 -20.23
C PRO A 186 3.47 4.08 -21.51
N ILE A 187 4.69 3.52 -21.55
CA ILE A 187 5.54 3.56 -22.75
C ILE A 187 4.91 2.74 -23.87
N THR A 188 4.43 1.53 -23.60
CA THR A 188 3.79 0.69 -24.62
C THR A 188 2.50 1.32 -25.13
N CYS A 189 1.67 1.91 -24.26
CA CYS A 189 0.46 2.63 -24.66
C CYS A 189 0.76 3.90 -25.47
N ALA A 190 1.75 4.70 -25.06
CA ALA A 190 2.15 5.90 -25.78
C ALA A 190 2.76 5.57 -27.14
N TRP A 191 3.64 4.55 -27.20
CA TRP A 191 4.26 4.10 -28.44
C TRP A 191 3.23 3.57 -29.44
N SER A 192 2.32 2.70 -28.99
CA SER A 192 1.24 2.19 -29.83
C SER A 192 0.33 3.30 -30.33
N ALA A 193 -0.12 4.21 -29.46
CA ALA A 193 -0.93 5.37 -29.86
C ALA A 193 -0.22 6.23 -30.91
N ASN A 194 1.05 6.55 -30.70
CA ASN A 194 1.84 7.35 -31.65
C ASN A 194 1.96 6.66 -33.02
N TYR A 195 2.24 5.36 -33.03
CA TYR A 195 2.32 4.56 -34.25
C TYR A 195 1.01 4.57 -35.04
N TYR A 196 -0.13 4.39 -34.36
CA TYR A 196 -1.45 4.44 -35.01
C TYR A 196 -1.75 5.85 -35.56
N LEU A 197 -1.52 6.91 -34.80
CA LEU A 197 -1.85 8.27 -35.24
C LEU A 197 -0.98 8.74 -36.42
N TYR A 198 0.30 8.36 -36.44
CA TYR A 198 1.20 8.62 -37.56
C TYR A 198 0.72 7.92 -38.85
N LYS A 199 0.27 6.66 -38.75
CA LYS A 199 -0.24 5.89 -39.89
C LYS A 199 -1.49 6.51 -40.52
N TYR A 200 -2.33 7.20 -39.75
CA TYR A 200 -3.56 7.85 -40.23
C TYR A 200 -3.36 9.31 -40.69
N GLY A 201 -2.10 9.75 -40.90
CA GLY A 201 -1.81 11.04 -41.53
C GLY A 201 -1.76 12.24 -40.59
N ASN A 202 -1.65 12.04 -39.27
CA ASN A 202 -1.33 13.13 -38.35
C ASN A 202 0.20 13.29 -38.29
N GLU A 203 0.73 14.38 -38.83
CA GLU A 203 2.19 14.60 -38.93
C GLU A 203 2.84 14.87 -37.56
N GLU A 204 2.12 15.45 -36.59
CA GLU A 204 2.62 15.66 -35.22
C GLU A 204 1.61 15.31 -34.09
N PRO A 205 1.39 14.02 -33.77
CA PRO A 205 0.42 13.59 -32.76
C PRO A 205 0.92 13.71 -31.31
N ILE A 206 1.81 14.67 -31.01
CA ILE A 206 2.50 14.79 -29.72
C ILE A 206 1.50 15.01 -28.58
N TYR A 207 0.54 15.93 -28.73
CA TYR A 207 -0.44 16.24 -27.69
C TYR A 207 -1.32 15.03 -27.34
N ALA A 208 -1.81 14.30 -28.36
CA ALA A 208 -2.60 13.08 -28.16
C ALA A 208 -1.76 11.98 -27.49
N THR A 209 -0.51 11.82 -27.90
CA THR A 209 0.44 10.84 -27.31
C THR A 209 0.71 11.17 -25.83
N CYS A 210 0.94 12.45 -25.50
CA CYS A 210 1.14 12.89 -24.12
C CYS A 210 -0.10 12.67 -23.24
N LEU A 211 -1.30 12.88 -23.78
CA LEU A 211 -2.54 12.62 -23.05
C LEU A 211 -2.72 11.12 -22.77
N VAL A 212 -2.43 10.26 -23.75
CA VAL A 212 -2.45 8.80 -23.57
C VAL A 212 -1.39 8.35 -22.56
N LEU A 213 -0.18 8.94 -22.61
CA LEU A 213 0.88 8.68 -21.64
C LEU A 213 0.42 9.02 -20.21
N LEU A 214 -0.19 10.19 -20.02
CA LEU A 214 -0.69 10.61 -18.72
C LEU A 214 -1.82 9.68 -18.22
N ALA A 215 -2.80 9.37 -19.08
CA ALA A 215 -3.92 8.50 -18.72
C ALA A 215 -3.46 7.08 -18.36
N SER A 216 -2.58 6.49 -19.19
CA SER A 216 -2.02 5.16 -18.94
C SER A 216 -1.12 5.12 -17.70
N PHE A 217 -0.38 6.20 -17.41
CA PHE A 217 0.38 6.33 -16.16
C PHE A 217 -0.51 6.31 -14.92
N LEU A 218 -1.65 7.02 -14.94
CA LEU A 218 -2.60 7.02 -13.82
C LEU A 218 -3.19 5.62 -13.58
N ILE A 219 -3.56 4.90 -14.65
CA ILE A 219 -4.07 3.53 -14.56
C ILE A 219 -2.98 2.57 -14.06
N ALA A 220 -1.76 2.67 -14.60
CA ALA A 220 -0.63 1.87 -14.18
C ALA A 220 -0.32 2.06 -12.68
N ASN A 221 -0.41 3.29 -12.18
CA ASN A 221 -0.22 3.60 -10.76
C ASN A 221 -1.30 2.96 -9.87
N ALA A 222 -2.56 2.97 -10.31
CA ALA A 222 -3.64 2.29 -9.60
C ALA A 222 -3.41 0.76 -9.55
N CYS A 223 -3.06 0.14 -10.69
CA CYS A 223 -2.71 -1.28 -10.77
C CYS A 223 -1.53 -1.62 -9.85
N ALA A 224 -0.44 -0.84 -9.90
CA ALA A 224 0.74 -1.06 -9.07
C ALA A 224 0.42 -0.99 -7.56
N THR A 225 -0.53 -0.14 -7.17
CA THR A 225 -1.01 -0.05 -5.79
C THR A 225 -1.75 -1.32 -5.36
N VAL A 226 -2.58 -1.90 -6.23
CA VAL A 226 -3.25 -3.19 -5.96
C VAL A 226 -2.22 -4.30 -5.78
N PHE A 227 -1.24 -4.42 -6.69
CA PHE A 227 -0.19 -5.44 -6.56
C PHE A 227 0.63 -5.27 -5.28
N SER A 228 0.96 -4.03 -4.93
CA SER A 228 1.66 -3.72 -3.69
C SER A 228 0.88 -4.20 -2.46
N CYS A 229 -0.42 -3.92 -2.42
CA CYS A 229 -1.31 -4.35 -1.34
C CYS A 229 -1.38 -5.88 -1.24
N VAL A 230 -1.50 -6.58 -2.37
CA VAL A 230 -1.54 -8.06 -2.41
C VAL A 230 -0.25 -8.66 -1.88
N ILE A 231 0.91 -8.14 -2.29
CA ILE A 231 2.23 -8.61 -1.86
C ILE A 231 2.40 -8.42 -0.34
N ASP A 232 2.11 -7.22 0.16
CA ASP A 232 2.18 -6.94 1.61
C ASP A 232 1.22 -7.84 2.39
N SER A 233 -0.01 -8.05 1.90
CA SER A 233 -1.00 -8.89 2.56
C SER A 233 -0.60 -10.36 2.60
N LEU A 234 -0.08 -10.89 1.49
CA LEU A 234 0.46 -12.25 1.41
C LEU A 234 1.64 -12.44 2.36
N PHE A 235 2.52 -11.44 2.47
CA PHE A 235 3.65 -11.49 3.38
C PHE A 235 3.18 -11.58 4.84
N VAL A 236 2.24 -10.73 5.27
CA VAL A 236 1.68 -10.82 6.65
C VAL A 236 0.99 -12.17 6.87
N CYS A 237 0.21 -12.66 5.90
CA CYS A 237 -0.41 -14.00 5.98
C CYS A 237 0.63 -15.10 6.17
N CYS A 238 1.73 -15.06 5.40
CA CYS A 238 2.80 -16.05 5.47
C CYS A 238 3.52 -16.01 6.82
N VAL A 239 3.86 -14.83 7.32
CA VAL A 239 4.49 -14.68 8.63
C VAL A 239 3.58 -15.22 9.73
N ARG A 240 2.28 -14.92 9.68
CA ARG A 240 1.32 -15.44 10.66
C ARG A 240 1.16 -16.96 10.56
N ASP A 241 1.10 -17.51 9.35
CA ASP A 241 1.01 -18.96 9.13
C ASP A 241 2.22 -19.72 9.70
N ILE A 242 3.41 -19.11 9.66
CA ILE A 242 4.61 -19.68 10.31
C ILE A 242 4.47 -19.69 11.82
N ASP A 243 4.02 -18.57 12.39
CA ASP A 243 3.99 -18.35 13.84
C ASP A 243 2.88 -19.12 14.55
N GLU A 244 1.68 -19.16 13.97
CA GLU A 244 0.48 -19.72 14.62
C GLU A 244 0.14 -21.12 14.11
N TYR A 245 0.42 -21.43 12.84
CA TYR A 245 -0.09 -22.63 12.16
C TYR A 245 1.01 -23.53 11.59
N LYS A 246 2.28 -23.31 11.93
CA LYS A 246 3.44 -24.13 11.50
C LYS A 246 3.52 -24.36 9.98
N CYS A 247 3.14 -23.37 9.17
CA CYS A 247 3.13 -23.39 7.70
C CYS A 247 2.10 -24.35 7.06
N THR A 248 0.94 -24.53 7.70
CA THR A 248 -0.14 -25.41 7.21
C THR A 248 -0.76 -24.89 5.92
N TRP A 249 -0.95 -23.57 5.80
CA TRP A 249 -1.64 -22.95 4.67
C TRP A 249 -0.70 -22.45 3.57
N MET A 250 0.59 -22.30 3.86
CA MET A 250 1.60 -21.79 2.94
C MET A 250 1.97 -22.80 1.85
N SER A 251 1.85 -22.36 0.58
CA SER A 251 2.27 -23.18 -0.57
C SER A 251 3.79 -23.28 -0.69
N ASP A 252 4.29 -24.36 -1.30
CA ASP A 252 5.73 -24.59 -1.49
C ASP A 252 6.42 -23.49 -2.28
N ARG A 253 5.71 -22.84 -3.22
CA ARG A 253 6.22 -21.70 -3.99
C ARG A 253 6.46 -20.49 -3.10
N LEU A 254 5.55 -20.20 -2.17
CA LEU A 254 5.65 -19.09 -1.22
C LEU A 254 6.76 -19.33 -0.19
N LYS A 255 6.89 -20.57 0.33
CA LYS A 255 8.00 -20.97 1.23
C LYS A 255 9.37 -20.68 0.62
N LEU A 256 9.51 -20.99 -0.67
CA LEU A 256 10.74 -20.74 -1.42
C LEU A 256 10.95 -19.24 -1.69
N ALA A 257 9.89 -18.51 -2.08
CA ALA A 257 9.97 -17.10 -2.43
C ALA A 257 10.40 -16.21 -1.25
N PHE A 258 9.86 -16.46 -0.05
CA PHE A 258 10.23 -15.71 1.16
C PHE A 258 11.46 -16.29 1.88
N GLY A 259 12.06 -17.37 1.37
CA GLY A 259 13.30 -17.93 1.89
C GLY A 259 13.17 -18.63 3.25
N PHE A 260 11.96 -19.04 3.65
CA PHE A 260 11.71 -19.65 4.95
C PHE A 260 12.20 -21.10 5.06
N ASP A 261 12.62 -21.76 3.96
CA ASP A 261 13.12 -23.14 4.02
C ASP A 261 14.33 -23.45 3.12
N LYS A 262 15.47 -23.80 3.76
CA LYS A 262 16.66 -24.37 3.10
C LYS A 262 16.41 -25.81 2.60
N LYS A 263 15.49 -26.57 3.21
CA LYS A 263 15.17 -27.95 2.81
C LYS A 263 14.34 -27.99 1.52
N ALA A 264 13.39 -27.08 1.32
CA ALA A 264 12.67 -26.92 0.04
C ALA A 264 13.61 -26.62 -1.14
N LYS A 265 14.61 -25.74 -0.93
CA LYS A 265 15.67 -25.45 -1.91
C LYS A 265 16.48 -26.71 -2.27
N LYS A 266 16.82 -27.54 -1.28
CA LYS A 266 17.54 -28.82 -1.46
C LYS A 266 16.69 -29.88 -2.15
N LYS A 267 15.39 -29.96 -1.85
CA LYS A 267 14.43 -30.89 -2.47
C LYS A 267 14.21 -30.59 -3.95
N ARG A 268 14.06 -29.30 -4.31
CA ARG A 268 13.91 -28.85 -5.71
C ARG A 268 15.22 -28.93 -6.50
N ALA A 269 16.38 -28.65 -5.88
CA ALA A 269 17.68 -28.89 -6.51
C ALA A 269 17.91 -30.38 -6.81
N LYS A 270 17.35 -31.28 -5.99
CA LYS A 270 17.32 -32.73 -6.26
C LYS A 270 16.31 -33.09 -7.35
N LYS A 271 15.14 -32.46 -7.38
CA LYS A 271 14.08 -32.68 -8.38
C LYS A 271 14.50 -32.20 -9.78
N LEU A 272 15.06 -31.00 -9.90
CA LEU A 272 15.62 -30.45 -11.15
C LEU A 272 16.81 -31.27 -11.68
N LYS A 273 17.62 -31.86 -10.79
CA LYS A 273 18.67 -32.82 -11.17
C LYS A 273 18.13 -34.19 -11.60
N GLY A 274 16.93 -34.57 -11.12
CA GLY A 274 16.24 -35.79 -11.53
C GLY A 274 15.48 -35.63 -12.85
N GLU A 275 14.80 -34.51 -13.06
CA GLU A 275 14.07 -34.17 -14.30
C GLU A 275 15.02 -33.92 -15.48
N ALA A 276 16.26 -33.49 -15.23
CA ALA A 276 17.32 -33.44 -16.24
C ALA A 276 17.90 -34.83 -16.59
N ALA A 277 17.59 -35.86 -15.81
CA ALA A 277 18.11 -37.22 -15.96
C ALA A 277 17.03 -38.26 -16.34
N GLY A 278 15.76 -37.88 -16.39
CA GLY A 278 14.65 -38.76 -16.75
C GLY A 278 13.55 -37.97 -17.44
N GLY A 279 13.38 -38.20 -18.74
CA GLY A 279 12.28 -37.63 -19.51
C GLY A 279 10.94 -38.25 -19.10
N GLY A 280 9.94 -37.38 -18.96
CA GLY A 280 8.51 -37.65 -19.11
C GLY A 280 7.87 -38.68 -18.17
N GLU A 281 7.07 -38.22 -17.21
CA GLU A 281 5.69 -38.69 -17.00
C GLU A 281 4.98 -37.80 -15.97
N GLU A 282 3.80 -37.33 -16.37
CA GLU A 282 2.85 -36.56 -15.56
C GLU A 282 2.17 -37.51 -14.56
N GLN A 283 2.27 -37.22 -13.25
CA GLN A 283 1.43 -37.86 -12.24
C GLN A 283 0.69 -36.80 -11.42
N GLU A 284 -0.61 -36.80 -11.65
CA GLU A 284 -1.68 -36.14 -10.91
C GLU A 284 -1.67 -36.62 -9.45
N ALA A 285 -1.59 -35.68 -8.50
CA ALA A 285 -1.62 -36.00 -7.07
C ALA A 285 -3.04 -35.85 -6.50
N ALA A 286 -3.61 -36.97 -6.06
CA ALA A 286 -4.91 -37.10 -5.40
C ALA A 286 -5.00 -36.34 -4.05
N PRO A 287 -6.22 -35.99 -3.57
CA PRO A 287 -6.42 -35.06 -2.46
C PRO A 287 -6.13 -35.71 -1.10
N ILE A 288 -5.37 -35.01 -0.27
CA ILE A 288 -5.18 -35.36 1.15
C ILE A 288 -6.43 -34.91 1.91
N LYS A 289 -7.13 -35.86 2.55
CA LYS A 289 -8.29 -35.61 3.42
C LYS A 289 -7.91 -34.65 4.56
N ALA A 290 -8.70 -33.60 4.73
CA ALA A 290 -8.53 -32.58 5.76
C ALA A 290 -9.01 -33.09 7.13
N GLU A 291 -8.14 -33.02 8.12
CA GLU A 291 -8.50 -32.97 9.55
C GLU A 291 -8.98 -31.53 9.86
N PRO A 292 -9.89 -31.30 10.83
CA PRO A 292 -10.43 -29.96 11.08
C PRO A 292 -9.32 -29.08 11.63
N THR A 293 -8.87 -28.14 10.79
CA THR A 293 -7.87 -27.15 11.19
C THR A 293 -8.58 -26.01 11.90
N PRO A 294 -8.03 -25.47 13.00
CA PRO A 294 -8.64 -24.35 13.69
C PRO A 294 -8.69 -23.16 12.72
N HIS A 295 -9.92 -22.74 12.40
CA HIS A 295 -10.13 -21.55 11.57
C HIS A 295 -9.72 -20.31 12.37
N PRO A 296 -9.04 -19.34 11.75
CA PRO A 296 -8.90 -18.03 12.37
C PRO A 296 -10.31 -17.47 12.56
N GLU A 297 -10.71 -17.26 13.81
CA GLU A 297 -11.95 -16.57 14.15
C GLU A 297 -11.91 -15.18 13.51
N GLY A 298 -12.90 -14.89 12.67
CA GLY A 298 -13.02 -13.66 11.89
C GLY A 298 -14.20 -12.82 12.34
#